data_AF-A0A8U0M7D5-F1
#
_entry.id   AF-A0A8U0M7D5-F1
#
_cell.length_a   1.000
_cell.length_b   1.000
_cell.length_c   1.000
_cell.angle_alpha   90.00
_cell.angle_beta   90.00
_cell.angle_gamma   90.00
#
_symmetry.space_group_name_H-M   'P 1'
#
loop_
_entity.id
_entity.type
_entity.pdbx_description
1 polymer ?
#
loop_
_entity_poly.entity_id
_entity_poly.type
_entity_poly.pdbx_seq_one_letter_code
_entity_poly.pdbx_strand_id
1 'polypeptide(L)'
;MQHSVRQIEEKLVSISEDDTIEISLKQLLFVYKAIEEWRDYFHNDAHYPTLEEVKKYIGNRDQGMYSVLDHIYLKIFDNVFSEDMEDL
;
A
#
# COMPACT_ATOMS: atom_id res chain seq x y z
N MET A 1 -0.19 -4.80 17.15
CA MET A 1 -1.21 -5.74 16.66
C MET A 1 -0.67 -6.28 15.34
N GLN A 2 -0.41 -7.58 15.23
CA GLN A 2 0.08 -8.17 13.97
C GLN A 2 -1.15 -8.48 13.13
N HIS A 3 -1.37 -7.71 12.06
CA HIS A 3 -2.42 -8.03 11.10
C HIS A 3 -1.98 -9.25 10.30
N SER A 4 -2.71 -10.36 10.40
CA SER A 4 -2.45 -11.56 9.60
C SER A 4 -3.18 -11.48 8.26
N VAL A 5 -2.69 -12.20 7.23
CA VAL A 5 -3.38 -12.33 5.94
C VAL A 5 -4.86 -12.70 6.15
N ARG A 6 -5.10 -13.66 7.05
CA ARG A 6 -6.44 -14.09 7.44
C ARG A 6 -7.34 -12.94 7.95
N GLN A 7 -6.81 -12.01 8.75
CA GLN A 7 -7.60 -10.88 9.26
C GLN A 7 -7.96 -9.88 8.15
N ILE A 8 -7.14 -9.79 7.10
CA ILE A 8 -7.45 -8.98 5.93
C ILE A 8 -8.53 -9.69 5.10
N GLU A 9 -8.38 -11.00 4.85
CA GLU A 9 -9.38 -11.81 4.12
C GLU A 9 -10.76 -11.78 4.80
N GLU A 10 -10.81 -11.88 6.13
CA GLU A 10 -12.05 -11.83 6.91
C GLU A 10 -12.83 -10.50 6.72
N LYS A 11 -12.14 -9.38 6.46
CA LYS A 11 -12.78 -8.10 6.15
C LYS A 11 -13.40 -8.04 4.77
N LEU A 12 -12.93 -8.86 3.83
CA LEU A 12 -13.38 -8.84 2.43
C LEU A 12 -14.57 -9.76 2.16
N VAL A 13 -15.01 -10.54 3.15
CA VAL A 13 -16.09 -11.53 3.03
C VAL A 13 -17.42 -10.93 2.53
N SER A 14 -17.64 -9.64 2.72
CA SER A 14 -18.85 -8.93 2.28
C SER A 14 -18.81 -8.46 0.83
N ILE A 15 -17.67 -8.53 0.14
CA ILE A 15 -17.51 -8.08 -1.25
C ILE A 15 -17.80 -9.26 -2.19
N SER A 16 -18.57 -9.04 -3.25
CA SER A 16 -18.84 -10.08 -4.25
C SER A 16 -17.56 -10.39 -5.05
N GLU A 17 -17.35 -11.66 -5.42
CA GLU A 17 -16.26 -12.03 -6.34
C GLU A 17 -16.44 -11.44 -7.75
N ASP A 18 -17.67 -11.04 -8.10
CA ASP A 18 -18.01 -10.43 -9.38
C ASP A 18 -17.83 -8.89 -9.39
N ASP A 19 -17.62 -8.27 -8.22
CA ASP A 19 -17.44 -6.81 -8.13
C ASP A 19 -16.06 -6.44 -8.69
N THR A 20 -16.05 -5.50 -9.64
CA THR A 20 -14.82 -5.06 -10.31
C THR A 20 -14.65 -3.56 -10.26
N ILE A 21 -13.39 -3.12 -10.26
CA ILE A 21 -12.98 -1.73 -10.36
C ILE A 21 -12.16 -1.52 -11.64
N GLU A 22 -12.24 -0.32 -12.21
CA GLU A 22 -11.36 0.08 -13.30
C GLU A 22 -10.25 1.01 -12.78
N ILE A 23 -9.00 0.69 -13.13
CA ILE A 23 -7.83 1.51 -12.78
C ILE A 23 -6.97 1.71 -14.03
N SER A 24 -6.40 2.90 -14.20
CA SER A 24 -5.50 3.12 -15.33
C SER A 24 -4.23 2.28 -15.20
N LEU A 25 -3.71 1.77 -16.32
CA LEU A 25 -2.47 0.99 -16.34
C LEU A 25 -1.30 1.74 -15.66
N LYS A 26 -1.24 3.06 -15.82
CA LYS A 26 -0.19 3.89 -15.18
C LYS A 26 -0.30 3.86 -13.65
N GLN A 27 -1.51 3.99 -13.11
CA GLN A 27 -1.74 3.92 -11.66
C GLN A 27 -1.45 2.51 -11.13
N LEU A 28 -1.88 1.47 -11.84
CA LEU A 28 -1.59 0.08 -11.47
C LEU A 28 -0.07 -0.18 -11.42
N LEU A 29 0.67 0.25 -12.44
CA LEU A 29 2.13 0.10 -12.47
C LEU A 29 2.82 0.92 -11.38
N PHE A 30 2.28 2.08 -11.01
CA PHE A 30 2.78 2.86 -9.88
C PHE A 30 2.64 2.09 -8.56
N VAL A 31 1.45 1.55 -8.28
CA VAL A 31 1.19 0.74 -7.07
C VAL A 31 2.08 -0.51 -7.07
N TYR A 32 2.18 -1.21 -8.19
CA TYR A 32 3.03 -2.38 -8.35
C TYR A 32 4.50 -2.08 -8.00
N LYS A 33 5.04 -0.97 -8.52
CA LYS A 33 6.42 -0.57 -8.23
C LYS A 33 6.63 -0.18 -6.78
N ALA A 34 5.68 0.50 -6.15
CA ALA A 34 5.77 0.80 -4.71
C ALA A 34 5.78 -0.47 -3.85
N ILE A 35 4.98 -1.48 -4.21
CA ILE A 35 4.97 -2.77 -3.52
C ILE A 35 6.29 -3.52 -3.72
N GLU A 36 6.90 -3.45 -4.90
CA GLU A 36 8.22 -4.03 -5.17
C GLU A 36 9.29 -3.42 -4.24
N GLU A 37 9.33 -2.09 -4.10
CA GLU A 37 10.24 -1.41 -3.17
C GLU A 37 10.01 -1.83 -1.71
N TRP A 38 8.74 -1.93 -1.27
CA TRP A 38 8.45 -2.44 0.08
C TRP A 38 8.88 -3.88 0.28
N ARG A 39 8.61 -4.76 -0.69
CA ARG A 39 9.06 -6.15 -0.63
C ARG A 39 10.57 -6.20 -0.45
N ASP A 40 11.30 -5.43 -1.23
CA ASP A 40 12.77 -5.43 -1.20
C ASP A 40 13.30 -4.89 0.13
N TYR A 41 12.63 -3.89 0.72
CA TYR A 41 12.93 -3.43 2.07
C TYR A 41 12.77 -4.52 3.13
N PHE A 42 11.64 -5.24 3.12
CA PHE A 42 11.37 -6.30 4.11
C PHE A 42 12.09 -7.62 3.81
N HIS A 43 12.62 -7.81 2.60
CA HIS A 43 13.29 -9.03 2.21
C HIS A 43 14.70 -9.14 2.81
N ASN A 44 15.40 -8.00 2.99
CA ASN A 44 16.78 -8.02 3.44
C ASN A 44 17.12 -6.81 4.34
N ASP A 45 17.03 -7.06 5.65
CA ASP A 45 17.36 -6.09 6.71
C ASP A 45 18.79 -5.53 6.59
N ALA A 46 19.71 -6.22 5.90
CA ALA A 46 21.08 -5.74 5.70
C ALA A 46 21.18 -4.50 4.81
N HIS A 47 20.12 -4.13 4.07
CA HIS A 47 20.09 -2.89 3.29
C HIS A 47 19.89 -1.63 4.13
N TYR A 48 19.39 -1.77 5.37
CA TYR A 48 19.11 -0.66 6.28
C TYR A 48 19.67 -0.95 7.67
N PRO A 49 21.01 -1.08 7.79
CA PRO A 49 21.65 -1.56 9.02
C PRO A 49 21.48 -0.59 10.20
N THR A 50 21.14 0.68 9.96
CA THR A 50 20.98 1.69 11.01
C THR A 50 19.55 2.22 11.10
N LEU A 51 19.16 2.64 12.31
CA LEU A 51 17.88 3.31 12.54
C LEU A 51 17.73 4.61 11.71
N GLU A 52 18.83 5.31 11.42
CA GLU A 52 18.79 6.50 10.58
C GLU A 52 18.44 6.17 9.12
N GLU A 53 18.99 5.09 8.57
CA GLU A 53 18.66 4.64 7.22
C GLU A 53 17.21 4.16 7.12
N VAL A 54 16.72 3.45 8.14
CA VAL A 54 15.30 3.08 8.25
C VAL A 54 14.42 4.34 8.28
N LYS A 55 14.75 5.33 9.11
CA LYS A 55 14.02 6.59 9.18
C LYS A 55 14.06 7.36 7.86
N LYS A 56 15.19 7.34 7.16
CA LYS A 56 15.34 7.99 5.85
C LYS A 56 14.53 7.27 4.78
N TYR A 57 14.51 5.94 4.78
CA TYR A 57 13.73 5.14 3.84
C TYR A 57 12.22 5.32 4.05
N ILE A 58 11.75 5.17 5.30
CA ILE A 58 10.34 5.38 5.65
C ILE A 58 9.95 6.83 5.36
N GLY A 59 10.76 7.79 5.82
CA GLY A 59 10.55 9.21 5.59
C GLY A 59 9.33 9.77 6.34
N ASN A 60 8.58 10.65 5.68
CA ASN A 60 7.42 11.36 6.21
C ASN A 60 6.41 11.66 5.08
N ARG A 61 5.43 12.53 5.33
CA ARG A 61 4.39 12.92 4.35
C ARG A 61 4.94 13.47 3.03
N ASP A 62 6.10 14.10 3.07
CA ASP A 62 6.66 14.83 1.93
C ASP A 62 7.75 14.03 1.19
N GLN A 63 8.31 12.99 1.81
CA GLN A 63 9.41 12.21 1.22
C GLN A 63 9.49 10.78 1.78
N GLY A 64 10.14 9.90 1.02
CA GLY A 64 10.35 8.50 1.40
C GLY A 64 9.13 7.62 1.12
N MET A 65 9.16 6.38 1.60
CA MET A 65 8.10 5.42 1.29
C MET A 65 6.76 5.76 1.93
N TYR A 66 6.74 6.52 3.01
CA TYR A 66 5.49 7.01 3.59
C TYR A 66 4.76 7.96 2.64
N SER A 67 5.45 8.90 1.98
CA SER A 67 4.80 9.79 0.99
C SER A 67 4.27 9.01 -0.22
N VAL A 68 4.93 7.91 -0.59
CA VAL A 68 4.45 7.00 -1.65
C VAL A 68 3.18 6.27 -1.21
N LEU A 69 3.15 5.73 0.02
CA LEU A 69 1.96 5.10 0.61
C LEU A 69 0.78 6.08 0.63
N ASP A 70 1.02 7.29 1.13
CA ASP A 70 0.01 8.33 1.28
C ASP A 70 -0.55 8.75 -0.09
N HIS A 71 0.31 8.84 -1.11
CA HIS A 71 -0.13 9.10 -2.49
C HIS A 71 -1.02 7.97 -3.04
N ILE A 72 -0.65 6.70 -2.81
CA ILE A 72 -1.47 5.57 -3.26
C ILE A 72 -2.84 5.63 -2.59
N TYR A 73 -2.87 5.80 -1.27
CA TYR A 73 -4.10 5.79 -0.50
C TYR A 73 -5.00 6.99 -0.82
N LEU A 74 -4.48 8.21 -0.73
CA LEU A 74 -5.27 9.44 -0.86
C LEU A 74 -5.49 9.94 -2.29
N LYS A 75 -4.80 9.38 -3.29
CA LYS A 75 -4.90 9.85 -4.67
C LYS A 75 -5.22 8.76 -5.67
N ILE A 76 -4.74 7.54 -5.47
CA ILE A 76 -5.07 6.46 -6.39
C ILE A 76 -6.35 5.79 -5.92
N PHE A 77 -6.38 5.29 -4.69
CA PHE A 77 -7.52 4.53 -4.17
C PHE A 77 -8.76 5.39 -3.92
N ASP A 78 -8.61 6.62 -3.44
CA ASP A 78 -9.68 7.62 -3.32
C ASP A 78 -10.47 7.85 -4.64
N ASN A 79 -9.80 7.69 -5.79
CA ASN A 79 -10.44 7.86 -7.11
C ASN A 79 -10.92 6.55 -7.74
N VAL A 80 -10.66 5.41 -7.10
CA VAL A 80 -10.94 4.06 -7.62
C VAL A 80 -12.02 3.37 -6.81
N PHE A 81 -12.08 3.61 -5.51
CA PHE A 81 -13.12 3.09 -4.63
C PHE A 81 -14.34 4.01 -4.62
N SER A 82 -15.53 3.42 -4.63
CA SER A 82 -16.78 4.15 -4.42
C SER A 82 -16.98 4.44 -2.93
N GLU A 83 -17.82 5.43 -2.59
CA GLU A 83 -18.15 5.79 -1.19
C GLU A 83 -18.55 4.55 -0.35
N ASP A 84 -19.23 3.57 -0.96
CA ASP A 84 -19.65 2.32 -0.30
C ASP A 84 -18.50 1.36 0.09
N MET A 85 -17.27 1.60 -0.39
CA MET A 85 -16.08 0.79 -0.11
C MET A 85 -15.10 1.42 0.90
N GLU A 86 -15.35 2.66 1.33
CA GLU A 86 -14.45 3.40 2.25
C GLU A 86 -14.48 2.88 3.71
N ASP A 87 -15.52 2.14 4.08
CA ASP A 87 -15.79 1.69 5.46
C ASP A 87 -15.27 0.27 5.83
N LEU A 88 -14.41 -0.34 5.00
CA LEU A 88 -13.83 -1.70 5.20
C LEU A 88 -12.52 -1.70 6.01
#